data_AF-A0AAW4U4E6-F1
#
_entry.id   AF-A0AAW4U4E6-F1
#
_cell.length_a   1.000
_cell.length_b   1.000
_cell.length_c   1.000
_cell.angle_alpha   90.00
_cell.angle_beta   90.00
_cell.angle_gamma   90.00
#
_symmetry.space_group_name_H-M   'P 1'
#
loop_
_entity.id
_entity.type
_entity.pdbx_description
1 polymer ?
#
loop_
_entity_poly.entity_id
_entity_poly.type
_entity_poly.pdbx_seq_one_letter_code
_entity_poly.pdbx_strand_id
1 'polypeptide(L)'
;MLVNGVEVKVNGLTDITEKEIVNYINYIKENSSETLASLTISDAGDGEVALDYRTQPAQFERIRRITGYLVGTVDRFNNAKRAEEHDRIKHGLN
;
A
#
# COMPACT_ATOMS: atom_id res chain seq x y z
N MET A 1 -4.61 -8.21 -16.43
CA MET A 1 -3.99 -7.28 -17.40
C MET A 1 -3.51 -6.02 -16.68
N LEU A 2 -2.61 -5.25 -17.29
CA LEU A 2 -2.09 -3.99 -16.73
C LEU A 2 -2.74 -2.83 -17.48
N VAL A 3 -3.44 -1.95 -16.75
CA VAL A 3 -4.11 -0.76 -17.32
C VAL A 3 -3.75 0.45 -16.46
N ASN A 4 -3.15 1.49 -17.06
CA ASN A 4 -2.70 2.70 -16.35
C ASN A 4 -1.84 2.42 -15.09
N GLY A 5 -1.00 1.38 -15.13
CA GLY A 5 -0.14 0.96 -14.02
C GLY A 5 -0.86 0.21 -12.89
N VAL A 6 -2.14 -0.15 -13.07
CA VAL A 6 -2.94 -0.92 -12.12
C VAL A 6 -3.06 -2.36 -12.61
N GLU A 7 -2.88 -3.34 -11.72
CA GLU A 7 -3.16 -4.74 -12.02
C GLU A 7 -4.68 -4.97 -12.01
N VAL A 8 -5.25 -5.26 -13.17
CA VAL A 8 -6.69 -5.49 -13.35
C VAL A 8 -6.98 -6.97 -13.58
N LYS A 9 -7.92 -7.54 -12.82
CA LYS A 9 -8.50 -8.87 -13.03
C LYS A 9 -9.99 -8.75 -13.30
N VAL A 10 -10.49 -9.48 -14.29
CA VAL A 10 -11.90 -9.49 -14.66
C VAL A 10 -12.40 -10.93 -14.54
N ASN A 11 -13.45 -11.14 -13.75
CA ASN A 11 -14.03 -12.44 -13.49
C ASN A 11 -15.50 -12.45 -13.91
N GLY A 12 -15.89 -13.42 -14.75
CA GLY A 12 -17.30 -13.63 -15.10
C GLY A 12 -17.89 -12.62 -16.09
N LEU A 13 -17.11 -11.63 -16.55
CA LEU A 13 -17.52 -10.65 -17.57
C LEU A 13 -16.77 -10.89 -18.87
N THR A 14 -17.49 -11.09 -19.98
CA THR A 14 -16.90 -11.35 -21.30
C THR A 14 -16.76 -10.10 -22.17
N ASP A 15 -17.61 -9.10 -21.95
CA ASP A 15 -17.81 -7.99 -22.88
C ASP A 15 -17.34 -6.63 -22.32
N ILE A 16 -16.47 -6.66 -21.30
CA ILE A 16 -15.95 -5.43 -20.69
C ILE A 16 -14.98 -4.72 -21.62
N THR A 17 -15.22 -3.44 -21.86
CA THR A 17 -14.36 -2.60 -22.69
C THR A 17 -13.21 -2.00 -21.87
N GLU A 18 -12.08 -1.72 -22.53
CA GLU A 18 -10.97 -1.01 -21.89
C GLU A 18 -11.38 0.36 -21.35
N LYS A 19 -12.30 1.05 -22.05
CA LYS A 19 -12.86 2.33 -21.62
C LYS A 19 -13.62 2.20 -20.30
N GLU A 20 -14.42 1.15 -20.11
CA GLU A 20 -15.12 0.91 -18.84
C GLU A 20 -14.13 0.63 -17.71
N ILE A 21 -13.09 -0.16 -17.96
CA ILE A 21 -12.03 -0.42 -16.97
C ILE A 21 -11.35 0.89 -16.55
N VAL A 22 -11.01 1.75 -17.51
CA VAL A 22 -10.43 3.07 -17.23
C VAL A 22 -11.39 3.94 -16.42
N ASN A 23 -12.69 3.92 -16.72
CA ASN A 23 -13.70 4.64 -15.96
C ASN A 23 -13.78 4.15 -14.51
N TYR A 24 -13.76 2.82 -14.28
CA TYR A 24 -13.74 2.27 -12.92
C TYR A 24 -12.47 2.64 -12.15
N ILE A 25 -11.31 2.61 -12.81
CA ILE A 25 -10.04 3.06 -12.21
C ILE A 25 -10.13 4.54 -11.81
N ASN A 26 -10.68 5.40 -12.67
CA ASN A 26 -10.81 6.83 -12.39
C ASN A 26 -11.80 7.07 -11.25
N TYR A 27 -12.95 6.39 -11.25
CA TYR A 27 -13.92 6.46 -10.17
C TYR A 27 -13.29 6.11 -8.81
N ILE A 28 -12.47 5.06 -8.74
CA ILE A 28 -11.78 4.69 -7.49
C ILE A 28 -10.74 5.76 -7.10
N LYS A 29 -10.00 6.31 -8.06
CA LYS A 29 -8.99 7.36 -7.81
C LYS A 29 -9.59 8.70 -7.38
N GLU A 30 -10.78 9.04 -7.84
CA GLU A 30 -11.47 10.27 -7.43
C GLU A 30 -12.03 10.15 -6.01
N ASN A 31 -12.42 8.94 -5.61
CA ASN A 31 -12.96 8.66 -4.28
C ASN A 31 -11.89 8.25 -3.25
N SER A 32 -10.63 8.08 -3.65
CA SER A 32 -9.53 7.68 -2.77
C SER A 32 -8.33 8.60 -2.93
N SER A 33 -7.76 9.05 -1.81
CA SER A 33 -6.49 9.79 -1.82
C SER A 33 -5.26 8.90 -2.04
N GLU A 34 -5.44 7.58 -2.10
CA GLU A 34 -4.35 6.61 -2.19
C GLU A 34 -4.13 6.12 -3.61
N THR A 35 -2.91 5.65 -3.89
CA THR A 35 -2.58 5.11 -5.20
C THR A 35 -3.15 3.70 -5.33
N LEU A 36 -3.98 3.46 -6.35
CA LEU A 36 -4.54 2.15 -6.65
C LEU A 36 -3.45 1.16 -7.09
N ALA A 37 -3.36 -0.01 -6.46
CA ALA A 37 -2.40 -1.06 -6.80
C ALA A 37 -3.04 -2.15 -7.66
N SER A 38 -4.19 -2.66 -7.24
CA SER A 38 -4.92 -3.70 -7.96
C SER A 38 -6.43 -3.47 -7.94
N LEU A 39 -7.10 -3.89 -9.01
CA LEU A 39 -8.55 -3.88 -9.16
C LEU A 39 -9.02 -5.25 -9.65
N THR A 40 -10.01 -5.83 -8.99
CA THR A 40 -10.75 -7.01 -9.46
C THR A 40 -12.18 -6.59 -9.73
N ILE A 41 -12.65 -6.88 -10.94
CA ILE A 41 -13.98 -6.58 -11.43
C ILE A 41 -14.71 -7.91 -11.58
N SER A 42 -15.84 -8.06 -10.89
CA SER A 42 -16.63 -9.30 -10.91
C SER A 42 -18.10 -9.00 -11.17
N ASP A 43 -18.81 -9.94 -11.80
CA ASP A 43 -20.26 -9.89 -11.93
C ASP A 43 -20.92 -10.04 -10.54
N ALA A 44 -21.73 -9.06 -10.15
CA ALA A 44 -22.48 -9.08 -8.88
C ALA A 44 -23.92 -9.61 -9.06
N GLY A 45 -24.32 -9.92 -10.30
CA GLY A 45 -25.70 -10.23 -10.65
C GLY A 45 -26.52 -8.96 -10.89
N ASP A 46 -27.72 -9.14 -11.47
CA ASP A 46 -28.69 -8.06 -11.72
C ASP A 46 -28.17 -6.85 -12.51
N GLY A 47 -27.13 -7.05 -13.32
CA GLY A 47 -26.48 -5.98 -14.09
C GLY A 47 -25.56 -5.08 -13.26
N GLU A 48 -25.28 -5.46 -12.01
CA GLU A 48 -24.33 -4.79 -11.14
C GLU A 48 -22.92 -5.40 -11.26
N VAL A 49 -21.92 -4.59 -10.91
CA VAL A 49 -20.50 -4.96 -10.97
C VAL A 49 -19.87 -4.73 -9.61
N ALA A 50 -19.26 -5.78 -9.07
CA ALA A 50 -18.47 -5.70 -7.85
C ALA A 50 -17.03 -5.25 -8.16
N LEU A 51 -16.55 -4.25 -7.41
CA LEU A 51 -15.20 -3.70 -7.52
C LEU A 51 -14.42 -3.95 -6.23
N ASP A 52 -13.56 -4.97 -6.25
CA ASP A 52 -12.62 -5.24 -5.16
C ASP A 52 -11.27 -4.62 -5.49
N TYR A 53 -10.76 -3.74 -4.64
CA TYR A 53 -9.49 -3.07 -4.89
C TYR A 53 -8.54 -3.05 -3.70
N ARG A 54 -7.25 -2.92 -4.01
CA ARG A 54 -6.19 -2.70 -3.02
C ARG A 54 -5.41 -1.46 -3.39
N THR A 55 -5.13 -0.64 -2.40
CA THR A 55 -4.27 0.53 -2.52
C THR A 55 -2.83 0.16 -2.24
N GLN A 56 -1.92 1.00 -2.70
CA GLN A 56 -0.51 0.92 -2.34
C GLN A 56 -0.37 1.24 -0.85
N PRO A 57 0.45 0.47 -0.11
CA PRO A 57 0.69 0.77 1.29
C PRO A 57 1.26 2.18 1.43
N ALA A 58 0.66 2.98 2.30
CA ALA A 58 1.18 4.28 2.64
C ALA A 58 2.60 4.14 3.21
N GLN A 59 3.53 4.97 2.74
CA GLN A 59 4.86 5.03 3.33
C GLN A 59 4.73 5.61 4.74
N PHE A 60 5.22 4.88 5.75
CA PHE A 60 5.29 5.35 7.12
C PHE A 60 6.71 5.22 7.64
N GLU A 61 7.15 6.23 8.38
CA GLU A 61 8.38 6.18 9.16
C GLU A 61 8.02 6.13 10.65
N ARG A 62 8.65 5.22 11.40
CA ARG A 62 8.43 5.11 12.84
C ARG A 62 9.43 5.96 13.60
N ILE A 63 9.01 7.14 14.02
CA ILE A 63 9.79 8.03 14.90
C ILE A 63 9.57 7.63 16.36
N ARG A 64 10.63 7.64 17.17
CA ARG A 64 10.60 7.24 18.59
C ARG A 64 11.31 8.29 19.44
N ARG A 65 10.92 8.44 20.72
CA ARG A 65 11.71 9.23 21.66
C ARG A 65 12.74 8.35 22.35
N ILE A 66 14.02 8.63 22.14
CA ILE A 66 15.12 7.97 22.83
C ILE A 66 15.94 9.07 23.50
N THR A 67 16.08 9.02 24.83
CA THR A 67 16.76 10.06 25.64
C THR A 67 16.23 11.49 25.44
N GLY A 68 14.91 11.65 25.31
CA GLY A 68 14.24 12.96 25.31
C GLY A 68 13.98 13.59 23.94
N TYR A 69 14.63 13.14 22.86
CA TYR A 69 14.42 13.66 21.49
C TYR A 69 13.80 12.63 20.54
N LEU A 70 13.07 13.13 19.53
CA LEU A 70 12.48 12.33 18.46
C LEU A 70 13.56 11.88 17.47
N VAL A 71 13.65 10.58 17.22
CA VAL A 71 14.63 9.94 16.34
C VAL A 71 14.01 8.77 15.58
N GLY A 72 14.21 8.73 14.26
CA GLY A 72 13.76 7.62 13.39
C GLY A 72 14.81 6.53 13.24
N THR A 73 16.06 6.90 12.96
CA THR A 73 17.20 6.01 12.72
C THR A 73 18.31 6.17 13.77
N VAL A 74 19.22 5.20 13.88
CA VAL A 74 20.33 5.22 14.87
C VAL A 74 21.36 6.33 14.59
N ASP A 75 21.32 6.95 13.40
CA ASP A 75 22.29 7.96 12.92
C ASP A 75 22.43 9.17 13.86
N ARG A 76 21.36 9.51 14.59
CA ARG A 76 21.32 10.65 15.52
C ARG A 76 21.57 10.26 16.97
N PHE A 77 22.08 9.07 17.25
CA PHE A 77 22.39 8.66 18.62
C PHE A 77 23.63 9.38 19.14
N ASN A 78 23.55 9.86 20.38
CA ASN A 78 24.73 10.32 21.10
C ASN A 78 25.70 9.15 21.37
N ASN A 79 26.93 9.45 21.77
CA ASN A 79 27.97 8.44 21.94
C ASN A 79 27.58 7.35 22.97
N ALA A 80 26.91 7.73 24.05
CA ALA A 80 26.45 6.78 25.07
C ALA A 80 25.42 5.77 24.51
N LYS A 81 24.43 6.25 23.72
CA LYS A 81 23.43 5.38 23.10
C LYS A 81 23.97 4.54 21.95
N ARG A 82 25.02 5.00 21.26
CA ARG A 82 25.75 4.15 20.31
C ARG A 82 26.48 2.99 21.01
N ALA A 83 27.12 3.24 22.16
CA ALA A 83 27.73 2.17 22.94
C ALA A 83 26.68 1.14 23.41
N GLU A 84 25.53 1.59 23.94
CA GLU A 84 24.44 0.68 24.30
C GLU A 84 23.84 -0.08 23.11
N GLU A 85 23.79 0.52 21.92
CA GLU A 85 23.34 -0.17 20.69
C GLU A 85 24.33 -1.25 20.25
N HIS A 86 25.63 -0.97 20.36
CA HIS A 86 26.70 -1.92 20.05
C HIS A 86 26.65 -3.15 20.97
N ASP A 87 26.32 -2.96 22.25
CA ASP A 87 26.25 -4.04 23.23
C ASP A 87 24.92 -4.84 23.16
N ARG A 88 23.96 -4.41 22.33
CA ARG A 88 22.64 -5.04 22.23
C ARG A 88 22.70 -6.38 21.50
N ILE A 89 22.25 -7.44 22.16
CA ILE A 89 22.06 -8.76 21.54
C ILE A 89 20.88 -8.69 20.56
N LYS A 90 21.12 -9.00 19.29
CA LYS A 90 20.10 -9.05 18.22
C LYS A 90 19.59 -10.48 18.11
N HIS A 91 18.33 -10.70 18.49
CA HIS A 91 17.66 -11.97 18.26
C HIS A 91 17.14 -12.02 16.82
N GLY A 92 17.53 -13.05 16.07
CA GLY A 92 16.96 -13.33 14.75
C GLY A 92 15.54 -13.88 14.85
N LEU A 93 14.79 -13.81 13.76
CA LEU A 93 13.53 -14.54 13.62
C LEU A 93 13.85 -16.02 13.37
N ASN A 94 13.27 -16.90 14.20
CA ASN A 94 13.26 -18.34 13.95
C ASN A 94 12.20 -18.69 12.90
#